data_AF-A0A957G1S5-F1
#
_entry.id   AF-A0A957G1S5-F1
#
_cell.length_a   1.000
_cell.length_b   1.000
_cell.length_c   1.000
_cell.angle_alpha   90.00
_cell.angle_beta   90.00
_cell.angle_gamma   90.00
#
_symmetry.space_group_name_H-M   'P 1'
#
loop_
_entity.id
_entity.type
_entity.pdbx_description
1 polymer ?
#
loop_
_entity_poly.entity_id
_entity_poly.type
_entity_poly.pdbx_seq_one_letter_code
_entity_poly.pdbx_strand_id
1 'polypeptide(L)'
;MSDSERSTVNKLTGKQRLFVEFYIQTQNATESARLSGYSHPDKQGSRLLQNDSVQAEIESRLAEHLASSDQVLALLTNHMRGSLGDFLDINDETGAVSIDLVKAQQAGRLGLLKKCNITRDSGVNQNGEPWERERITIELHDAQAAAVHLGRYYKLFTDKREVAGPGGGPVPVSIVEIVMPDNGRDPEVVRDQRQRVNKS
;
A
#
# COMPACT_ATOMS: atom_id res chain seq x y z
N MET A 1 4.73 -27.83 -13.19
CA MET A 1 5.70 -26.72 -13.14
C MET A 1 6.14 -26.47 -14.57
N SER A 2 5.82 -25.29 -15.08
CA SER A 2 5.86 -24.98 -16.52
C SER A 2 7.28 -24.58 -16.93
N ASP A 3 7.67 -24.87 -18.18
CA ASP A 3 9.01 -24.56 -18.72
C ASP A 3 9.37 -23.06 -18.68
N SER A 4 8.41 -22.17 -18.39
CA SER A 4 8.62 -20.74 -18.15
C SER A 4 9.40 -20.45 -16.86
N GLU A 5 9.31 -21.29 -15.83
CA GLU A 5 9.95 -21.06 -14.53
C GLU A 5 11.44 -21.46 -14.53
N ARG A 6 11.89 -22.26 -15.51
CA ARG A 6 13.30 -22.70 -15.63
C ARG A 6 14.19 -21.69 -16.38
N SER A 7 13.62 -20.68 -17.04
CA SER A 7 14.38 -19.80 -17.94
C SER A 7 15.12 -18.64 -17.27
N THR A 8 14.79 -18.26 -16.02
CA THR A 8 15.44 -17.12 -15.32
C THR A 8 16.57 -17.55 -14.39
N VAL A 9 16.57 -18.80 -13.94
CA VAL A 9 17.60 -19.39 -13.05
C VAL A 9 19.01 -19.36 -13.67
N ASN A 10 19.12 -19.20 -14.99
CA ASN A 10 20.39 -19.24 -15.73
C ASN A 10 21.11 -17.89 -15.85
N LYS A 11 20.60 -16.80 -15.24
CA LYS A 11 21.16 -15.44 -15.39
C LYS A 11 21.94 -14.92 -14.17
N LEU A 12 21.76 -15.52 -12.99
CA LEU A 12 22.39 -15.07 -11.74
C LEU A 12 23.44 -16.05 -11.23
N THR A 13 24.60 -15.53 -10.84
CA THR A 13 25.63 -16.31 -10.15
C THR A 13 25.18 -16.69 -8.74
N GLY A 14 25.77 -17.75 -8.16
CA GLY A 14 25.43 -18.19 -6.80
C GLY A 14 25.55 -17.08 -5.73
N LYS A 15 26.57 -16.21 -5.85
CA LYS A 15 26.73 -15.06 -4.94
C LYS A 15 25.69 -13.97 -5.16
N GLN A 16 25.23 -13.75 -6.38
CA GLN A 16 24.14 -12.81 -6.65
C GLN A 16 22.82 -13.34 -6.11
N ARG A 17 22.54 -14.64 -6.22
CA ARG A 17 21.35 -15.26 -5.62
C ARG A 17 21.33 -15.11 -4.09
N LEU A 18 22.46 -15.35 -3.42
CA LEU A 18 22.60 -15.11 -1.98
C LEU A 18 22.40 -13.63 -1.64
N PHE A 19 22.90 -12.72 -2.47
CA PHE A 19 22.70 -11.29 -2.28
C PHE A 19 21.24 -10.90 -2.31
N VAL A 20 20.47 -11.41 -3.28
CA VAL A 20 19.02 -11.18 -3.34
C VAL A 20 18.33 -11.67 -2.07
N GLU A 21 18.64 -12.89 -1.63
CA GLU A 21 18.03 -13.48 -0.43
C GLU A 21 18.29 -12.63 0.83
N PHE A 22 19.54 -12.21 1.06
CA PHE A 22 19.87 -11.36 2.21
C PHE A 22 19.33 -9.93 2.07
N TYR A 23 19.20 -9.42 0.85
CA TYR A 23 18.69 -8.06 0.63
C TYR A 23 17.21 -7.95 0.94
N ILE A 24 16.42 -8.96 0.59
CA ILE A 24 14.99 -9.03 0.94
C ILE A 24 14.81 -9.00 2.47
N GLN A 25 15.69 -9.67 3.21
CA GLN A 25 15.63 -9.75 4.68
C GLN A 25 16.14 -8.49 5.38
N THR A 26 17.27 -7.93 4.92
CA THR A 26 17.98 -6.85 5.63
C THR A 26 17.66 -5.45 5.11
N GLN A 27 17.16 -5.34 3.86
CA GLN A 27 16.98 -4.10 3.11
C GLN A 27 18.23 -3.20 3.10
N ASN A 28 19.42 -3.79 3.24
CA ASN A 28 20.69 -3.09 3.33
C ASN A 28 21.68 -3.71 2.35
N ALA A 29 22.09 -2.93 1.34
CA ALA A 29 22.93 -3.41 0.25
C ALA A 29 24.33 -3.82 0.72
N THR A 30 24.95 -3.04 1.59
CA THR A 30 26.28 -3.31 2.12
C THR A 30 26.28 -4.56 2.97
N GLU A 31 25.29 -4.69 3.85
CA GLU A 31 25.16 -5.85 4.73
C GLU A 31 24.87 -7.14 3.93
N SER A 32 23.98 -7.05 2.93
CA SER A 32 23.67 -8.16 2.04
C SER A 32 24.88 -8.63 1.25
N ALA A 33 25.69 -7.70 0.75
CA ALA A 33 26.93 -8.03 0.06
C ALA A 33 27.96 -8.69 0.98
N ARG A 34 28.04 -8.27 2.25
CA ARG A 34 28.91 -8.87 3.25
C ARG A 34 28.49 -10.32 3.54
N LEU A 35 27.20 -10.55 3.79
CA LEU A 35 26.64 -11.88 4.07
C LEU A 35 26.77 -12.82 2.86
N SER A 36 26.76 -12.28 1.64
CA SER A 36 26.93 -13.04 0.39
C SER A 36 28.38 -13.35 0.03
N GLY A 37 29.35 -12.90 0.84
CA GLY A 37 30.77 -13.18 0.64
C GLY A 37 31.45 -12.34 -0.45
N TYR A 38 31.03 -11.09 -0.63
CA TYR A 38 31.74 -10.11 -1.47
C TYR A 38 32.88 -9.43 -0.68
N SER A 39 34.02 -9.22 -1.34
CA SER A 39 35.24 -8.69 -0.69
C SER A 39 35.20 -7.19 -0.43
N HIS A 40 34.42 -6.43 -1.19
CA HIS A 40 34.23 -4.98 -1.02
C HIS A 40 32.74 -4.65 -0.92
N PRO A 41 32.06 -5.01 0.19
CA PRO A 41 30.60 -4.94 0.30
C PRO A 41 30.01 -3.54 0.09
N ASP A 42 30.74 -2.50 0.52
CA ASP A 42 30.39 -1.09 0.37
C ASP A 42 30.23 -0.68 -1.10
N LYS A 43 31.19 -1.06 -1.95
CA LYS A 43 31.17 -0.73 -3.38
C LYS A 43 30.33 -1.73 -4.18
N GLN A 44 30.39 -3.00 -3.81
CA GLN A 44 29.72 -4.06 -4.56
C GLN A 44 28.21 -4.10 -4.27
N GLY A 45 27.77 -3.79 -3.06
CA GLY A 45 26.35 -3.74 -2.72
C GLY A 45 25.57 -2.77 -3.60
N SER A 46 26.04 -1.53 -3.73
CA SER A 46 25.41 -0.52 -4.61
C SER A 46 25.42 -0.94 -6.08
N ARG A 47 26.54 -1.49 -6.58
CA ARG A 47 26.65 -1.99 -7.96
C ARG A 47 25.72 -3.18 -8.24
N LEU A 48 25.50 -4.05 -7.26
CA LEU A 48 24.58 -5.18 -7.39
C LEU A 48 23.13 -4.72 -7.51
N LEU A 49 22.74 -3.65 -6.82
CA LEU A 49 21.42 -3.04 -6.99
C LEU A 49 21.22 -2.37 -8.35
N GLN A 50 22.30 -1.96 -9.02
CA GLN A 50 22.26 -1.40 -10.37
C GLN A 50 22.31 -2.49 -11.47
N ASN A 51 22.44 -3.77 -11.10
CA ASN A 51 22.49 -4.84 -12.08
C ASN A 51 21.07 -5.29 -12.46
N ASP A 52 20.70 -5.15 -13.72
CA ASP A 52 19.36 -5.46 -14.23
C ASP A 52 18.86 -6.87 -13.86
N SER A 53 19.75 -7.87 -13.85
CA SER A 53 19.35 -9.25 -13.54
C SER A 53 19.11 -9.45 -12.04
N VAL A 54 19.90 -8.77 -11.20
CA VAL A 54 19.73 -8.80 -9.73
C VAL A 54 18.49 -8.00 -9.35
N GLN A 55 18.28 -6.82 -9.96
CA GLN A 55 17.11 -5.99 -9.72
C GLN A 55 15.82 -6.70 -10.13
N ALA A 56 15.79 -7.31 -11.32
CA ALA A 56 14.61 -8.07 -11.77
C ALA A 56 14.26 -9.22 -10.82
N GLU A 57 15.27 -9.93 -10.28
CA GLU A 57 15.02 -11.00 -9.30
C GLU A 57 14.55 -10.45 -7.94
N ILE A 58 15.13 -9.35 -7.46
CA ILE A 58 14.66 -8.67 -6.24
C ILE A 58 13.20 -8.25 -6.42
N GLU A 59 12.87 -7.59 -7.53
CA GLU A 59 11.50 -7.16 -7.85
C GLU A 59 10.56 -8.35 -7.96
N SER A 60 10.97 -9.45 -8.61
CA SER A 60 10.16 -10.67 -8.71
C SER A 60 9.87 -11.26 -7.33
N ARG A 61 10.91 -11.44 -6.50
CA ARG A 61 10.77 -12.03 -5.16
C ARG A 61 10.01 -11.12 -4.19
N LEU A 62 10.19 -9.80 -4.31
CA LEU A 62 9.39 -8.84 -3.56
C LEU A 62 7.95 -8.83 -4.06
N ALA A 63 7.67 -8.94 -5.37
CA ALA A 63 6.31 -9.05 -5.89
C ALA A 63 5.63 -10.38 -5.53
N GLU A 64 6.40 -11.46 -5.37
CA GLU A 64 5.91 -12.74 -4.84
C GLU A 64 5.52 -12.67 -3.36
N HIS A 65 6.08 -11.72 -2.59
CA HIS A 65 5.90 -11.65 -1.13
C HIS A 65 5.18 -10.39 -0.64
N LEU A 66 5.15 -9.32 -1.43
CA LEU A 66 4.47 -8.07 -1.16
C LEU A 66 3.31 -7.94 -2.13
N ALA A 67 2.13 -7.63 -1.58
CA ALA A 67 1.00 -7.23 -2.41
C ALA A 67 1.40 -5.98 -3.21
N SER A 68 1.25 -6.03 -4.54
CA SER A 68 1.49 -4.86 -5.38
C SER A 68 0.52 -3.74 -5.01
N SER A 69 0.85 -2.49 -5.37
CA SER A 69 -0.07 -1.36 -5.15
C SER A 69 -1.45 -1.62 -5.77
N ASP A 70 -1.50 -2.22 -6.97
CA ASP A 70 -2.75 -2.58 -7.63
C ASP A 70 -3.53 -3.66 -6.87
N GLN A 71 -2.84 -4.65 -6.31
CA GLN A 71 -3.48 -5.68 -5.48
C GLN A 71 -4.05 -5.09 -4.19
N VAL A 72 -3.33 -4.16 -3.54
CA VAL A 72 -3.83 -3.45 -2.35
C VAL A 72 -5.08 -2.62 -2.71
N LEU A 73 -5.06 -1.90 -3.83
CA LEU A 73 -6.21 -1.12 -4.29
C LEU A 73 -7.40 -2.01 -4.66
N ALA A 74 -7.16 -3.14 -5.31
CA ALA A 74 -8.19 -4.13 -5.64
C ALA A 74 -8.83 -4.70 -4.38
N LEU A 75 -8.03 -5.04 -3.37
CA LEU A 75 -8.50 -5.53 -2.07
C LEU A 75 -9.36 -4.48 -1.35
N LEU A 76 -8.86 -3.24 -1.23
CA LEU A 76 -9.59 -2.14 -0.60
C LEU A 76 -10.90 -1.84 -1.35
N THR A 77 -10.88 -1.89 -2.69
CA THR A 77 -12.09 -1.71 -3.50
C THR A 77 -13.09 -2.83 -3.25
N ASN A 78 -12.63 -4.07 -3.13
CA ASN A 78 -13.48 -5.21 -2.80
C ASN A 78 -14.12 -5.04 -1.41
N HIS A 79 -13.34 -4.66 -0.40
CA HIS A 79 -13.87 -4.38 0.95
C HIS A 79 -14.88 -3.23 0.96
N MET A 80 -14.59 -2.13 0.25
CA MET A 80 -15.49 -0.99 0.13
C MET A 80 -16.84 -1.36 -0.50
N ARG A 81 -16.83 -2.28 -1.47
CA ARG A 81 -18.04 -2.73 -2.19
C ARG A 81 -18.75 -3.92 -1.53
N GLY A 82 -18.14 -4.53 -0.52
CA GLY A 82 -18.68 -5.72 0.14
C GLY A 82 -20.07 -5.47 0.72
N SER A 83 -20.96 -6.45 0.57
CA SER A 83 -22.33 -6.39 1.07
C SER A 83 -22.68 -7.64 1.85
N LEU A 84 -23.45 -7.50 2.94
CA LEU A 84 -23.99 -8.67 3.64
C LEU A 84 -24.90 -9.50 2.74
N GLY A 85 -25.52 -8.92 1.71
CA GLY A 85 -26.37 -9.65 0.76
C GLY A 85 -25.63 -10.76 0.00
N ASP A 86 -24.30 -10.69 -0.10
CA ASP A 86 -23.47 -11.76 -0.68
C ASP A 86 -23.48 -13.04 0.18
N PHE A 87 -23.86 -12.93 1.45
CA PHE A 87 -23.83 -13.99 2.46
C PHE A 87 -25.21 -14.37 2.99
N LEU A 88 -26.25 -13.62 2.62
CA LEU A 88 -27.61 -13.86 3.08
C LEU A 88 -28.40 -14.62 2.01
N ASP A 89 -29.20 -15.57 2.48
CA ASP A 89 -30.30 -16.16 1.74
C ASP A 89 -31.62 -15.70 2.39
N ILE A 90 -32.54 -15.24 1.55
CA ILE A 90 -33.83 -14.69 1.99
C ILE A 90 -34.90 -15.54 1.32
N ASN A 91 -35.72 -16.20 2.13
CA ASN A 91 -36.83 -16.95 1.61
C ASN A 91 -37.98 -15.99 1.27
N ASP A 92 -38.27 -15.81 -0.01
CA ASP A 92 -39.26 -14.83 -0.50
C ASP A 92 -40.70 -15.08 0.00
N GLU A 93 -41.05 -16.33 0.35
CA GLU A 93 -42.40 -16.69 0.81
C GLU A 93 -42.60 -16.41 2.30
N THR A 94 -41.56 -16.59 3.11
CA THR A 94 -41.64 -16.50 4.58
C THR A 94 -40.96 -15.26 5.15
N GLY A 95 -40.13 -14.58 4.35
CA GLY A 95 -39.26 -13.48 4.79
C GLY A 95 -38.13 -13.94 5.72
N ALA A 96 -37.92 -15.24 5.91
CA ALA A 96 -36.86 -15.77 6.75
C ALA A 96 -35.49 -15.48 6.14
N VAL A 97 -34.54 -15.06 6.97
CA VAL A 97 -33.16 -14.76 6.57
C VAL A 97 -32.22 -15.77 7.19
N SER A 98 -31.37 -16.39 6.38
CA SER A 98 -30.31 -17.29 6.80
C SER A 98 -28.97 -16.85 6.22
N ILE A 99 -27.88 -17.39 6.78
CA ILE A 99 -26.53 -17.19 6.24
C ILE A 99 -26.22 -18.35 5.31
N ASP A 100 -25.84 -18.03 4.06
CA ASP A 100 -25.39 -18.99 3.06
C ASP A 100 -23.91 -18.76 2.71
N LEU A 101 -23.04 -19.49 3.40
CA LEU A 101 -21.60 -19.46 3.14
C LEU A 101 -21.23 -20.18 1.84
N VAL A 102 -22.07 -21.09 1.34
CA VAL A 102 -21.82 -21.82 0.10
C VAL A 102 -22.02 -20.90 -1.09
N LYS A 103 -23.10 -20.12 -1.11
CA LYS A 103 -23.33 -19.02 -2.07
C LYS A 103 -22.15 -18.05 -2.07
N ALA A 104 -21.74 -17.59 -0.88
CA ALA A 104 -20.60 -16.68 -0.77
C ALA A 104 -19.29 -17.31 -1.27
N GLN A 105 -19.04 -18.60 -1.03
CA GLN A 105 -17.89 -19.32 -1.55
C GLN A 105 -17.90 -19.42 -3.08
N GLN A 106 -19.04 -19.81 -3.66
CA GLN A 106 -19.21 -19.92 -5.11
C GLN A 106 -19.03 -18.55 -5.81
N ALA A 107 -19.44 -17.47 -5.15
CA ALA A 107 -19.25 -16.11 -5.63
C ALA A 107 -17.83 -15.54 -5.36
N GLY A 108 -16.95 -16.29 -4.71
CA GLY A 108 -15.60 -15.82 -4.34
C GLY A 108 -15.60 -14.69 -3.31
N ARG A 109 -16.65 -14.60 -2.48
CA ARG A 109 -16.89 -13.48 -1.56
C ARG A 109 -16.36 -13.70 -0.15
N LEU A 110 -15.92 -14.91 0.20
CA LEU A 110 -15.44 -15.22 1.56
C LEU A 110 -14.29 -14.31 2.04
N GLY A 111 -13.48 -13.77 1.13
CA GLY A 111 -12.42 -12.80 1.45
C GLY A 111 -12.93 -11.47 2.01
N LEU A 112 -14.23 -11.19 1.97
CA LEU A 112 -14.83 -10.01 2.60
C LEU A 112 -15.05 -10.19 4.11
N LEU A 113 -14.96 -11.42 4.63
CA LEU A 113 -15.19 -11.73 6.04
C LEU A 113 -13.96 -11.33 6.87
N LYS A 114 -14.17 -10.40 7.80
CA LYS A 114 -13.23 -10.13 8.89
C LYS A 114 -13.31 -11.19 9.98
N LYS A 115 -14.50 -11.73 10.24
CA LYS A 115 -14.75 -12.75 11.27
C LYS A 115 -15.88 -13.70 10.84
N CYS A 116 -15.70 -14.97 11.15
CA CYS A 116 -16.75 -15.98 11.11
C CYS A 116 -16.66 -16.82 12.39
N ASN A 117 -17.74 -16.91 13.16
CA ASN A 117 -17.83 -17.72 14.35
C ASN A 117 -19.02 -18.68 14.21
N ILE A 118 -18.76 -19.97 14.43
CA ILE A 118 -19.76 -21.03 14.37
C ILE A 118 -19.80 -21.67 15.75
N THR A 119 -20.95 -21.56 16.42
CA THR A 119 -21.19 -22.18 17.72
C THR A 119 -22.24 -23.27 17.54
N ARG A 120 -21.94 -24.47 18.03
CA ARG A 120 -22.87 -25.60 18.05
C ARG A 120 -23.19 -25.94 19.48
N ASP A 121 -24.47 -25.84 19.82
CA ASP A 121 -24.99 -26.21 21.12
C ASP A 121 -25.94 -27.40 20.93
N SER A 122 -25.92 -28.33 21.88
CA SER A 122 -26.81 -29.48 21.88
C SER A 122 -27.27 -29.79 23.30
N GLY A 123 -28.45 -30.37 23.46
CA GLY A 123 -28.97 -30.75 24.76
C GLY A 123 -30.22 -31.59 24.68
N VAL A 124 -30.92 -31.73 25.80
CA VAL A 124 -32.20 -32.43 25.89
C VAL A 124 -33.24 -31.45 26.43
N ASN A 125 -34.41 -31.38 25.81
CA ASN A 125 -35.50 -30.51 26.25
C ASN A 125 -36.25 -31.12 27.45
N GLN A 126 -37.22 -30.39 28.00
CA GLN A 126 -38.00 -30.84 29.17
C GLN A 126 -38.78 -32.15 28.93
N ASN A 127 -38.97 -32.54 27.68
CA ASN A 127 -39.71 -33.75 27.27
C ASN A 127 -38.78 -34.95 27.02
N GLY A 128 -37.46 -34.80 27.23
CA GLY A 128 -36.49 -35.86 26.94
C GLY A 128 -36.06 -35.93 25.47
N GLU A 129 -36.47 -34.99 24.63
CA GLU A 129 -36.09 -34.97 23.22
C GLU A 129 -34.76 -34.22 23.03
N PRO A 130 -33.81 -34.78 22.25
CA PRO A 130 -32.57 -34.09 21.94
C PRO A 130 -32.82 -32.87 21.05
N TRP A 131 -32.05 -31.81 21.27
CA TRP A 131 -32.01 -30.64 20.42
C TRP A 131 -30.58 -30.31 20.05
N GLU A 132 -30.42 -29.74 18.85
CA GLU A 132 -29.17 -29.17 18.36
C GLU A 132 -29.45 -27.78 17.80
N ARG A 133 -28.51 -26.86 17.99
CA ARG A 133 -28.56 -25.50 17.48
C ARG A 133 -27.19 -25.12 16.95
N GLU A 134 -27.15 -24.68 15.70
CA GLU A 134 -25.99 -23.99 15.16
C GLU A 134 -26.27 -22.49 15.11
N ARG A 135 -25.31 -21.69 15.56
CA ARG A 135 -25.31 -20.23 15.43
C ARG A 135 -24.10 -19.82 14.63
N ILE A 136 -24.34 -19.20 13.48
CA ILE A 136 -23.31 -18.61 12.64
C ILE A 136 -23.35 -17.09 12.83
N THR A 137 -22.20 -16.50 13.14
CA THR A 137 -22.02 -15.04 13.22
C THR A 137 -20.93 -14.64 12.27
N ILE A 138 -21.22 -13.68 11.38
CA ILE A 138 -20.25 -13.13 10.44
C ILE A 138 -20.06 -11.62 10.64
N GLU A 139 -18.85 -11.14 10.38
CA GLU A 139 -18.49 -9.72 10.38
C GLU A 139 -17.70 -9.45 9.09
N LEU A 140 -18.08 -8.42 8.33
CA LEU A 140 -17.35 -8.00 7.14
C LEU A 140 -16.21 -7.04 7.51
N HIS A 141 -15.22 -6.93 6.62
CA HIS A 141 -14.26 -5.83 6.68
C HIS A 141 -14.97 -4.47 6.57
N ASP A 142 -14.40 -3.45 7.21
CA ASP A 142 -14.99 -2.12 7.28
C ASP A 142 -14.92 -1.40 5.92
N ALA A 143 -16.07 -1.24 5.28
CA ALA A 143 -16.21 -0.58 3.99
C ALA A 143 -15.88 0.92 4.05
N GLN A 144 -16.17 1.60 5.17
CA GLN A 144 -15.90 3.04 5.34
C GLN A 144 -14.41 3.28 5.52
N ALA A 145 -13.74 2.46 6.32
CA ALA A 145 -12.28 2.52 6.44
C ALA A 145 -11.60 2.31 5.08
N ALA A 146 -12.06 1.32 4.30
CA ALA A 146 -11.57 1.10 2.95
C ALA A 146 -11.82 2.31 2.02
N ALA A 147 -13.01 2.93 2.08
CA ALA A 147 -13.34 4.14 1.33
C ALA A 147 -12.42 5.32 1.69
N VAL A 148 -12.09 5.51 2.97
CA VAL A 148 -11.15 6.54 3.42
C VAL A 148 -9.74 6.29 2.88
N HIS A 149 -9.26 5.06 2.89
CA HIS A 149 -7.93 4.74 2.33
C HIS A 149 -7.88 4.97 0.81
N LEU A 150 -8.92 4.57 0.09
CA LEU A 150 -9.05 4.84 -1.35
C LEU A 150 -9.16 6.34 -1.63
N GLY A 151 -9.95 7.07 -0.86
CA GLY A 151 -10.09 8.52 -1.00
C GLY A 151 -8.79 9.28 -0.77
N ARG A 152 -7.94 8.82 0.17
CA ARG A 152 -6.58 9.36 0.35
C ARG A 152 -5.69 9.06 -0.86
N TYR A 153 -5.73 7.84 -1.39
CA TYR A 153 -4.97 7.47 -2.59
C TYR A 153 -5.35 8.33 -3.80
N TYR A 154 -6.65 8.54 -4.04
CA TYR A 154 -7.17 9.41 -5.11
C TYR A 154 -7.13 10.90 -4.77
N LYS A 155 -6.58 11.30 -3.62
CA LYS A 155 -6.47 12.69 -3.16
C LYS A 155 -7.83 13.42 -3.12
N LEU A 156 -8.91 12.72 -2.76
CA LEU A 156 -10.25 13.28 -2.60
C LEU A 156 -10.38 14.17 -1.36
N PHE A 157 -9.49 13.99 -0.39
CA PHE A 157 -9.44 14.79 0.83
C PHE A 157 -8.37 15.87 0.72
N THR A 158 -8.69 17.09 1.17
CA THR A 158 -7.72 18.17 1.30
C THR A 158 -7.42 18.38 2.78
N ASP A 159 -6.17 18.12 3.18
CA ASP A 159 -5.70 18.47 4.52
C ASP A 159 -5.22 19.92 4.50
N LYS A 160 -6.06 20.85 4.97
CA LYS A 160 -5.63 22.23 5.20
C LYS A 160 -4.72 22.26 6.43
N ARG A 161 -3.45 22.61 6.23
CA ARG A 161 -2.52 22.91 7.31
C ARG A 161 -2.30 24.42 7.37
N GLU A 162 -2.61 25.02 8.52
CA GLU A 162 -2.21 26.39 8.80
C GLU A 162 -0.72 26.39 9.15
N VAL A 163 0.09 27.05 8.32
CA VAL A 163 1.51 27.27 8.60
C VAL A 163 1.62 28.64 9.26
N ALA A 164 1.93 28.66 10.56
CA ALA A 164 2.23 29.87 11.29
C ALA A 164 3.74 30.03 11.48
N GLY A 165 4.20 31.28 11.51
CA GLY A 165 5.56 31.63 11.90
C GLY A 165 5.81 31.36 13.40
N PRO A 166 7.06 31.54 13.87
CA PRO A 166 7.42 31.35 15.27
C PRO A 166 6.46 32.09 16.21
N GLY A 167 5.91 31.37 17.20
CA GLY A 167 4.95 31.94 18.16
C GLY A 167 3.53 32.18 17.64
N GLY A 168 3.16 31.62 16.48
CA GLY A 168 1.82 31.80 15.90
C GLY A 168 1.67 33.06 15.04
N GLY A 169 2.77 33.78 14.78
CA GLY A 169 2.78 35.00 13.97
C GLY A 169 2.76 34.74 12.46
N PRO A 170 2.73 35.80 11.63
CA PRO A 170 2.83 35.68 10.18
C PRO A 170 4.09 34.93 9.75
N VAL A 171 4.01 34.15 8.67
CA VAL A 171 5.19 33.49 8.10
C VAL A 171 6.13 34.56 7.53
N PRO A 172 7.38 34.67 8.00
CA PRO A 172 8.32 35.64 7.46
C PRO A 172 8.70 35.23 6.04
N VAL A 173 8.29 36.02 5.04
CA VAL A 173 8.68 35.83 3.65
C VAL A 173 9.95 36.64 3.42
N SER A 174 11.11 35.96 3.37
CA SER A 174 12.36 36.59 2.96
C SER A 174 12.45 36.57 1.44
N ILE A 175 12.32 37.74 0.80
CA ILE A 175 12.65 37.89 -0.61
C ILE A 175 14.16 37.83 -0.71
N VAL A 176 14.70 36.72 -1.22
CA VAL A 176 16.12 36.61 -1.55
C VAL A 176 16.31 37.31 -2.88
N GLU A 177 16.84 38.53 -2.84
CA GLU A 177 17.30 39.22 -4.03
C GLU A 177 18.61 38.55 -4.48
N ILE A 178 18.50 37.61 -5.42
CA ILE A 178 19.67 36.96 -6.02
C ILE A 178 20.33 37.99 -6.94
N VAL A 179 21.29 38.73 -6.37
CA VAL A 179 22.21 39.57 -7.15
C VAL A 179 23.18 38.62 -7.85
N MET A 180 22.90 38.30 -9.11
CA MET A 180 23.92 37.70 -9.96
C MET A 180 25.00 38.76 -10.17
N PRO A 181 26.28 38.50 -9.79
CA PRO A 181 27.35 39.43 -10.12
C PRO A 181 27.41 39.60 -11.62
N ASP A 182 27.72 40.82 -12.04
CA ASP A 182 27.84 41.17 -13.46
C ASP A 182 28.94 40.31 -14.09
N ASN A 183 28.52 39.30 -14.86
CA ASN A 183 29.43 38.35 -15.51
C ASN A 183 30.02 38.93 -16.81
N GLY A 184 29.89 40.24 -17.04
CA GLY A 184 30.48 40.96 -18.17
C GLY A 184 30.04 40.44 -19.53
N ARG A 185 28.87 39.76 -19.60
CA ARG A 185 28.41 39.05 -20.80
C ARG A 185 27.05 39.49 -21.34
N ASP A 186 26.35 40.39 -20.65
CA ASP A 186 25.08 40.93 -21.14
C ASP A 186 25.15 42.46 -21.35
N PRO A 187 24.84 42.95 -22.56
CA PRO A 187 24.81 44.39 -22.84
C PRO A 187 23.48 45.00 -22.35
N GLU A 188 23.61 46.10 -21.60
CA GLU A 188 22.61 47.14 -21.32
C GLU A 188 21.13 46.72 -21.15
N VAL A 189 20.67 46.69 -19.88
CA VAL A 189 19.26 46.94 -19.58
C VAL A 189 19.13 48.33 -18.96
N VAL A 190 18.50 49.20 -19.74
CA VAL A 190 18.18 50.61 -19.49
C VAL A 190 17.51 50.81 -18.13
N ARG A 191 18.13 51.63 -17.28
CA ARG A 191 17.49 52.16 -16.06
C ARG A 191 16.52 53.28 -16.45
N ASP A 192 15.21 53.00 -16.47
CA ASP A 192 14.20 54.06 -16.52
C ASP A 192 14.13 54.76 -15.15
N GLN A 193 14.74 55.94 -15.08
CA GLN A 193 14.53 56.89 -14.00
C GLN A 193 13.18 57.58 -14.20
N ARG A 194 12.15 57.21 -13.43
CA ARG A 194 11.02 58.11 -13.20
C ARG A 194 11.12 58.78 -11.83
N GLN A 195 11.63 60.00 -11.92
CA GLN A 195 11.54 61.12 -10.99
C GLN A 195 10.14 61.23 -10.32
N ARG A 196 10.10 61.33 -8.99
CA ARG A 196 9.91 62.55 -8.18
C ARG A 196 8.46 62.88 -7.79
N VAL A 197 8.26 62.91 -6.47
CA VAL A 197 7.74 64.03 -5.66
C VAL A 197 6.31 64.51 -5.94
N ASN A 198 5.41 64.34 -4.98
CA ASN A 198 4.93 65.50 -4.21
C ASN A 198 4.33 65.14 -2.84
N LYS A 199 4.74 65.95 -1.85
CA LYS A 199 4.17 66.08 -0.50
C LYS A 199 2.70 66.51 -0.57
N SER A 200 1.86 65.99 0.33
CA SER A 200 1.38 66.72 1.52
C SER A 200 0.68 65.78 2.49
#